data_AF-A0A2E6ZZ75-F1
#
_entry.id   AF-A0A2E6ZZ75-F1
#
_cell.length_a   1.000
_cell.length_b   1.000
_cell.length_c   1.000
_cell.angle_alpha   90.00
_cell.angle_beta   90.00
_cell.angle_gamma   90.00
#
_symmetry.space_group_name_H-M   'P 1'
#
loop_
_entity.id
_entity.type
_entity.pdbx_description
1 polymer ?
#
loop_
_entity_poly.entity_id
_entity_poly.type
_entity_poly.pdbx_seq_one_letter_code
_entity_poly.pdbx_strand_id
1 'polypeptide(L)' 'MSLRSFHLFFIVASIAISLMMGVWGGITYGSIRGSVWHLVTALGSVTTAGLLALYLSKFIKKTKELGY' A
#
# COMPACT_ATOMS: atom_id res chain seq x y z
N MET A 1 16.40 6.33 17.02
CA MET A 1 15.31 6.69 16.10
C MET A 1 14.00 6.61 16.85
N SER A 2 13.14 7.63 16.77
CA SER A 2 11.85 7.56 17.47
C SER A 2 11.00 6.44 16.86
N LEU A 3 10.27 5.71 17.70
CA LEU A 3 9.36 4.63 17.27
C LEU A 3 8.45 5.05 16.11
N ARG A 4 8.11 6.35 16.04
CA ARG A 4 7.24 6.95 15.02
C ARG A 4 7.88 6.94 13.63
N SER A 5 9.16 7.28 13.50
CA SER A 5 9.84 7.29 12.19
C SER A 5 9.95 5.90 11.59
N PHE A 6 10.23 4.88 12.41
CA PHE A 6 10.25 3.50 11.95
C PHE A 6 8.86 3.03 11.50
N HIS A 7 7.82 3.35 12.26
CA HIS A 7 6.46 2.98 11.91
C HIS A 7 5.99 3.63 10.61
N LEU A 8 6.35 4.90 10.40
CA LEU A 8 6.03 5.65 9.18
C LEU A 8 6.74 5.05 7.96
N PHE A 9 8.03 4.72 8.11
CA PHE A 9 8.80 4.01 7.08
C PHE A 9 8.16 2.64 6.75
N PHE A 10 7.75 1.88 7.77
CA PHE A 10 7.12 0.57 7.59
C PHE A 10 5.81 0.66 6.80
N ILE A 11 4.98 1.67 7.06
CA ILE A 11 3.74 1.92 6.32
C ILE A 11 4.04 2.26 4.86
N VAL A 12 5.03 3.13 4.60
CA VAL A 12 5.45 3.48 3.24
C VAL A 12 5.98 2.26 2.49
N ALA A 13 6.83 1.46 3.12
CA ALA A 13 7.35 0.22 2.53
C ALA A 13 6.22 -0.78 2.23
N SER A 14 5.24 -0.90 3.12
CA SER A 14 4.07 -1.76 2.94
C SER A 14 3.19 -1.31 1.77
N ILE A 15 2.98 0.01 1.61
CA ILE A 15 2.28 0.57 0.45
C ILE A 15 3.03 0.24 -0.84
N ALA A 16 4.35 0.44 -0.87
CA ALA A 16 5.16 0.16 -2.05
C ALA A 16 5.10 -1.32 -2.47
N ILE A 17 5.22 -2.25 -1.51
CA ILE A 17 5.10 -3.69 -1.76
C ILE A 17 3.70 -4.06 -2.24
N SER A 18 2.66 -3.47 -1.64
CA SER A 18 1.27 -3.72 -2.03
C SER A 18 1.00 -3.22 -3.45
N LEU A 19 1.51 -2.05 -3.83
CA LEU A 19 1.42 -1.55 -5.21
C LEU A 19 2.21 -2.43 -6.19
N MET A 20 3.39 -2.90 -5.80
CA MET A 20 4.18 -3.83 -6.61
C MET A 20 3.39 -5.12 -6.89
N MET A 21 2.69 -5.65 -5.88
CA MET A 21 1.79 -6.80 -6.06
C MET A 21 0.58 -6.49 -6.92
N GLY A 22 0.03 -5.26 -6.83
CA GLY A 22 -1.04 -4.79 -7.69
C GLY A 22 -0.65 -4.81 -9.16
N VAL A 23 0.51 -4.22 -9.47
CA VAL A 23 1.08 -4.18 -10.82
C VAL A 23 1.40 -5.59 -11.32
N TRP A 24 2.04 -6.42 -10.50
CA TRP A 24 2.36 -7.80 -10.87
C TRP A 24 1.10 -8.64 -11.14
N GLY A 25 0.07 -8.53 -10.29
CA GLY A 25 -1.20 -9.22 -10.47
C GLY A 25 -1.94 -8.77 -11.74
N GLY A 26 -1.92 -7.47 -12.04
CA GLY A 26 -2.52 -6.91 -13.26
C GLY A 26 -1.82 -7.38 -14.53
N ILE A 27 -0.48 -7.34 -14.55
CA ILE A 27 0.32 -7.81 -15.70
C ILE A 27 0.12 -9.32 -15.91
N THR A 28 0.13 -10.10 -14.83
CA THR A 28 -0.02 -11.56 -14.89
C THR A 28 -1.43 -11.97 -15.34
N TYR A 29 -2.47 -11.22 -14.95
CA TYR A 29 -3.83 -11.43 -15.45
C TYR A 29 -3.94 -11.25 -16.97
N GLY A 30 -3.24 -10.28 -17.56
CA GLY A 30 -3.21 -10.05 -19.00
C GLY A 30 -2.40 -11.09 -19.80
N SER A 31 -1.71 -12.01 -19.12
CA SER A 31 -0.92 -13.06 -19.76
C SER A 31 -1.77 -14.29 -20.12
N ILE A 32 -1.24 -15.16 -20.98
CA ILE A 32 -1.87 -16.43 -21.40
C ILE A 32 -2.13 -17.38 -20.21
N ARG A 33 -1.45 -17.13 -19.08
CA ARG A 33 -1.56 -17.88 -17.81
C ARG A 33 -2.43 -17.17 -16.77
N GLY A 34 -3.13 -16.12 -17.18
CA GLY A 34 -3.99 -15.30 -16.33
C GLY A 34 -5.11 -16.12 -15.69
N SER A 35 -5.26 -15.95 -14.38
CA SER A 35 -6.33 -16.56 -13.58
C SER A 35 -7.09 -15.46 -12.85
N VAL A 36 -8.38 -15.65 -12.63
CA VAL A 36 -9.25 -14.73 -11.86
C VAL A 36 -8.63 -14.35 -10.51
N TRP A 37 -7.88 -15.27 -9.90
CA TRP A 37 -7.15 -15.00 -8.65
C TRP A 37 -6.12 -13.88 -8.76
N HIS A 38 -5.45 -13.70 -9.90
CA HIS A 38 -4.51 -12.60 -10.10
C HIS A 38 -5.21 -11.24 -10.12
N LEU A 39 -6.45 -11.19 -10.66
CA LEU A 39 -7.26 -9.98 -10.65
C LEU A 39 -7.72 -9.64 -9.22
N VAL A 40 -8.13 -10.64 -8.45
CA VAL A 40 -8.51 -10.49 -7.04
C VAL A 40 -7.31 -10.01 -6.21
N THR A 41 -6.12 -10.59 -6.43
CA THR A 41 -4.88 -10.15 -5.79
C THR A 41 -4.53 -8.72 -6.18
N ALA A 42 -4.68 -8.34 -7.46
CA ALA A 42 -4.43 -6.98 -7.92
C ALA A 42 -5.40 -5.97 -7.27
N LEU A 43 -6.70 -6.27 -7.25
CA LEU A 43 -7.70 -5.41 -6.60
C LEU A 43 -7.49 -5.31 -5.09
N GLY A 44 -7.23 -6.44 -4.44
CA GLY A 44 -6.98 -6.50 -3.00
C GLY A 44 -5.75 -5.68 -2.62
N SER A 45 -4.65 -5.85 -3.33
CA SER A 45 -3.40 -5.14 -3.07
C SER A 45 -3.47 -3.64 -3.39
N VAL A 46 -4.22 -3.22 -4.41
CA VAL A 46 -4.50 -1.79 -4.65
C VAL A 46 -5.41 -1.21 -3.56
N THR A 47 -6.42 -1.94 -3.13
CA THR A 47 -7.33 -1.52 -2.04
C THR A 47 -6.58 -1.37 -0.72
N THR A 48 -5.75 -2.35 -0.36
CA THR A 48 -4.89 -2.31 0.83
C THR A 48 -3.90 -1.15 0.75
N ALA A 49 -3.24 -0.94 -0.40
CA ALA A 49 -2.36 0.22 -0.59
C ALA A 49 -3.10 1.55 -0.37
N GLY A 50 -4.32 1.68 -0.90
CA GLY A 50 -5.17 2.85 -0.70
C GLY A 50 -5.54 3.07 0.77
N LEU A 51 -5.95 2.02 1.49
CA LEU A 51 -6.26 2.10 2.92
C LEU A 51 -5.05 2.52 3.76
N LEU A 52 -3.86 1.96 3.47
CA LEU A 52 -2.63 2.37 4.14
C LEU A 52 -2.26 3.82 3.79
N ALA A 53 -2.47 4.28 2.55
CA ALA A 53 -2.21 5.66 2.16
C ALA A 53 -3.15 6.65 2.88
N LEU A 54 -4.43 6.30 3.06
CA LEU A 54 -5.38 7.08 3.85
C LEU A 54 -4.98 7.11 5.33
N TYR A 55 -4.56 5.98 5.88
CA TYR A 55 -4.05 5.89 7.25
C TYR A 55 -2.81 6.78 7.43
N LEU A 56 -1.85 6.69 6.51
CA LEU A 56 -0.63 7.51 6.51
C LEU A 56 -0.97 9.01 6.43
N SER A 57 -1.89 9.40 5.54
CA SER A 57 -2.32 10.80 5.39
C SER A 57 -2.96 11.33 6.67
N LYS A 58 -3.82 10.54 7.32
CA LYS A 58 -4.40 10.91 8.63
C LYS A 58 -3.34 11.00 9.71
N PHE A 59 -2.37 10.07 9.72
CA PHE A 59 -1.29 10.05 10.70
C PHE A 59 -0.38 11.27 10.54
N ILE A 60 0.03 11.61 9.31
CA ILE A 60 0.81 12.81 9.00
C ILE A 60 0.02 14.06 9.38
N LYS A 61 -1.26 14.15 9.00
CA LYS A 61 -2.11 15.30 9.32
C LYS A 61 -2.22 15.50 10.84
N LYS A 62 -2.42 14.41 11.59
CA LYS A 62 -2.50 14.42 13.06
C LYS A 62 -1.16 14.77 13.70
N THR A 63 -0.04 14.29 13.14
CA THR A 63 1.30 14.63 13.60
C THR A 63 1.63 16.11 13.33
N LYS A 64 1.12 16.67 12.24
CA LYS A 64 1.28 18.08 11.85
C LYS A 64 0.39 19.02 12.65
N GLU A 65 -0.84 18.61 13.00
CA GLU A 65 -1.74 19.33 13.93
C GLU A 65 -1.21 19.35 15.37
N LEU A 66 -0.45 18.31 15.76
CA LEU A 66 0.16 18.21 17.10
C LEU A 66 1.45 19.02 17.29
N GLY A 67 1.81 19.87 16.32
CA GLY A 67 2.80 20.93 16.54
C GLY A 67 4.25 20.50 16.44
N TYR A 68 4.86 20.89 15.33
CA TYR A 68 6.14 21.60 15.38
C TYR A 68 6.02 22.82 14.46
#